data_AF-A0A9J6E0K8-F1
#
_entry.id   AF-A0A9J6E0K8-F1
#
_cell.length_a   1.000
_cell.length_b   1.000
_cell.length_c   1.000
_cell.angle_alpha   90.00
_cell.angle_beta   90.00
_cell.angle_gamma   90.00
#
_symmetry.space_group_name_H-M   'P 1'
#
loop_
_entity.id
_entity.type
_entity.pdbx_description
1 polymer ?
#
loop_
_entity_poly.entity_id
_entity_poly.type
_entity_poly.pdbx_seq_one_letter_code
_entity_poly.pdbx_strand_id
1 'polypeptide(L)'
;MATEKYSAASFQSVLEKANEQATKAEQHDRERKLPQAFIMYKQTLQTYLTVIEDMLFQCIRFQERNEDLLRIITPNDKYRKPSHPQPDRSKQDTDVNDFEPTSNMNRLPGVLSITPDKPVKWSDVIGHETPKFILKLAILDRCPIKHPVMFTGKRKTLKSILLFGPTGCGKSYLTKAMIGAAKDWVCIDVNVASLMRDAPEGAEDLYVKSLFKAARLAAWCLLVLQDVQELFKPTQKPEEEHR
;
A
#
# COMPACT_ATOMS: atom_id res chain seq x y z
N MET A 1 9.13 -6.29 30.19
CA MET A 1 10.31 -5.65 29.57
C MET A 1 10.02 -4.96 28.22
N ALA A 2 9.05 -5.38 27.40
CA ALA A 2 8.73 -4.69 26.13
C ALA A 2 7.86 -3.42 26.26
N THR A 3 7.17 -3.24 27.39
CA THR A 3 6.22 -2.13 27.60
C THR A 3 6.90 -0.79 27.93
N GLU A 4 8.11 -0.81 28.49
CA GLU A 4 8.85 0.41 28.87
C GLU A 4 9.50 1.13 27.70
N LYS A 5 9.94 0.40 26.66
CA LYS A 5 10.53 0.99 25.43
C LYS A 5 9.60 1.98 24.72
N TYR A 6 8.32 1.91 25.01
CA TYR A 6 7.22 2.51 24.28
C TYR A 6 6.36 3.38 25.18
N SER A 7 6.93 3.84 26.30
CA SER A 7 6.28 4.80 27.21
C SER A 7 6.34 6.22 26.63
N ALA A 8 5.28 7.02 26.85
CA ALA A 8 5.25 8.43 26.47
C ALA A 8 6.43 9.23 27.06
N ALA A 9 6.90 8.85 28.26
CA ALA A 9 8.06 9.47 28.89
C ALA A 9 9.38 9.15 28.18
N SER A 10 9.53 7.92 27.65
CA SER A 10 10.68 7.53 26.85
C SER A 10 10.73 8.31 25.53
N PHE A 11 9.57 8.53 24.92
CA PHE A 11 9.47 9.27 23.67
C PHE A 11 9.90 10.74 23.83
N GLN A 12 9.41 11.40 24.87
CA GLN A 12 9.73 12.81 25.13
C GLN A 12 11.24 13.00 25.33
N SER A 13 11.89 12.08 26.05
CA SER A 13 13.34 12.03 26.21
C SER A 13 14.11 11.90 24.89
N VAL A 14 13.65 11.03 23.98
CA VAL A 14 14.33 10.80 22.69
C VAL A 14 14.14 11.99 21.75
N LEU A 15 12.94 12.59 21.73
CA LEU A 15 12.65 13.78 20.95
C LEU A 15 13.47 14.99 21.42
N GLU A 16 13.62 15.17 22.73
CA GLU A 16 14.43 16.25 23.30
C GLU A 16 15.90 16.12 22.88
N LYS A 17 16.45 14.90 22.94
CA LYS A 17 17.80 14.61 22.42
C LYS A 17 17.93 14.89 20.92
N ALA A 18 16.91 14.58 20.12
CA ALA A 18 16.92 14.87 18.69
C ALA A 18 16.95 16.38 18.41
N ASN A 19 16.19 17.16 19.17
CA ASN A 19 16.16 18.62 19.07
C ASN A 19 17.52 19.25 19.48
N GLU A 20 18.17 18.71 20.51
CA GLU A 20 19.52 19.13 20.88
C GLU A 20 20.57 18.82 19.79
N GLN A 21 20.45 17.68 19.12
CA GLN A 21 21.34 17.35 18.00
C GLN A 21 21.09 18.25 16.78
N ALA A 22 19.83 18.60 16.52
CA ALA A 22 19.46 19.52 15.46
C ALA A 22 20.08 20.91 15.66
N THR A 23 19.94 21.47 16.86
CA THR A 23 20.49 22.79 17.21
C THR A 23 22.02 22.81 17.13
N LYS A 24 22.69 21.73 17.55
CA LYS A 24 24.15 21.59 17.37
C LYS A 24 24.56 21.49 15.90
N ALA A 25 23.79 20.79 15.06
CA ALA A 25 24.04 20.71 13.63
C ALA A 25 23.97 22.09 12.96
N GLU A 26 22.93 22.87 13.28
CA GLU A 26 22.77 24.26 12.80
C GLU A 26 23.92 25.16 13.26
N GLN A 27 24.40 24.98 14.49
CA GLN A 27 25.55 25.74 14.98
C GLN A 27 26.82 25.43 14.19
N HIS A 28 27.12 24.16 13.92
CA HIS A 28 28.27 23.78 13.09
C HIS A 28 28.16 24.29 11.65
N ASP A 29 26.94 24.37 11.12
CA ASP A 29 26.67 24.96 9.80
C ASP A 29 26.95 26.47 9.79
N ARG A 30 26.50 27.19 10.83
CA ARG A 30 26.84 28.62 11.04
C ARG A 30 28.34 28.86 11.20
N GLU A 31 29.04 27.95 11.86
CA GLU A 31 30.50 27.98 12.03
C GLU A 31 31.28 27.53 10.76
N ARG A 32 30.59 27.23 9.65
CA ARG A 32 31.16 26.71 8.39
C ARG A 32 31.94 25.40 8.52
N LYS A 33 31.66 24.59 9.56
CA LYS A 33 32.22 23.24 9.75
C LYS A 33 31.40 22.21 8.98
N LEU A 34 31.43 22.31 7.64
CA LEU A 34 30.55 21.56 6.74
C LEU A 34 30.58 20.03 6.91
N PRO A 35 31.74 19.36 7.09
CA PRO A 35 31.76 17.89 7.22
C PRO A 35 31.08 17.42 8.51
N GLN A 36 31.24 18.18 9.60
CA GLN A 36 30.65 17.87 10.90
C GLN A 36 29.15 18.16 10.90
N ALA A 37 28.75 19.29 10.33
CA ALA A 37 27.34 19.64 10.13
C ALA A 37 26.62 18.55 9.33
N PHE A 38 27.20 18.07 8.21
CA PHE A 38 26.60 17.01 7.40
C PHE A 38 26.34 15.71 8.18
N ILE A 39 27.33 15.25 8.96
CA ILE A 39 27.19 14.03 9.78
C ILE A 39 26.08 14.22 10.81
N MET A 40 26.06 15.38 11.49
CA MET A 40 25.06 15.66 12.52
C MET A 40 23.65 15.82 11.94
N TYR A 41 23.49 16.48 10.79
CA TYR A 41 22.20 16.54 10.10
C TYR A 41 21.70 15.14 9.72
N LYS A 42 22.57 14.28 9.20
CA LYS A 42 22.22 12.89 8.87
C LYS A 42 21.76 12.12 10.10
N GLN A 43 22.47 12.24 11.22
CA GLN A 43 22.11 11.61 12.49
C GLN A 43 20.77 12.13 13.02
N THR A 44 20.58 13.45 13.05
CA THR A 44 19.34 14.10 13.48
C THR A 44 18.13 13.62 12.67
N LEU A 45 18.27 13.52 11.33
CA LEU A 45 17.21 13.00 10.46
C LEU A 45 16.87 11.55 10.78
N GLN A 46 17.88 10.71 11.02
CA GLN A 46 17.65 9.31 11.43
C GLN A 46 16.91 9.24 12.77
N THR A 47 17.32 10.05 13.75
CA THR A 47 16.65 10.10 15.06
C THR A 47 15.19 10.56 14.92
N TYR A 48 14.91 11.61 14.14
CA TYR A 48 13.52 12.04 13.89
C TYR A 48 12.68 10.97 13.20
N LEU A 49 13.26 10.22 12.26
CA LEU A 49 12.53 9.13 11.61
C LEU A 49 12.16 8.04 12.62
N THR A 50 13.08 7.62 13.49
CA THR A 50 12.80 6.63 14.53
C THR A 50 11.73 7.10 15.52
N VAL A 51 11.77 8.38 15.89
CA VAL A 51 10.74 9.04 16.72
C VAL A 51 9.37 8.96 16.04
N ILE A 52 9.28 9.28 14.76
CA ILE A 52 8.02 9.20 14.00
C ILE A 52 7.50 7.76 13.94
N GLU A 53 8.38 6.78 13.71
CA GLU A 53 8.02 5.36 13.71
C GLU A 53 7.48 4.91 15.06
N ASP A 54 8.16 5.25 16.16
CA ASP A 54 7.72 4.92 17.52
C ASP A 54 6.38 5.56 17.87
N MET A 55 6.16 6.82 17.46
CA MET A 55 4.86 7.49 17.59
C MET A 55 3.76 6.75 16.82
N LEU A 56 4.06 6.31 15.59
CA LEU A 56 3.12 5.57 14.76
C LEU A 56 2.73 4.26 15.44
N PHE A 57 3.70 3.51 15.97
CA PHE A 57 3.45 2.29 16.75
C PHE A 57 2.62 2.56 18.01
N GLN A 58 2.87 3.66 18.73
CA GLN A 58 2.02 4.06 19.85
C GLN A 58 0.58 4.29 19.40
N CYS A 59 0.38 5.03 18.31
CA CYS A 59 -0.95 5.36 17.82
C CYS A 59 -1.73 4.08 17.45
N ILE A 60 -1.08 3.12 16.78
CA ILE A 60 -1.66 1.82 16.44
C ILE A 60 -2.09 1.08 17.72
N ARG A 61 -1.18 0.95 18.70
CA ARG A 61 -1.47 0.24 19.96
C ARG A 61 -2.63 0.87 20.75
N PHE A 62 -2.66 2.20 20.83
CA PHE A 62 -3.74 2.91 21.50
C PHE A 62 -5.07 2.81 20.74
N GLN A 63 -5.02 2.77 19.41
CA GLN A 63 -6.21 2.58 18.58
C GLN A 63 -6.78 1.17 18.77
N GLU A 64 -5.96 0.12 18.70
CA GLU A 64 -6.36 -1.27 18.96
C GLU A 64 -7.01 -1.41 20.34
N ARG A 65 -6.36 -0.85 21.37
CA ARG A 65 -6.90 -0.90 22.72
C ARG A 65 -8.23 -0.14 22.85
N ASN A 66 -8.37 1.00 22.17
CA ASN A 66 -9.61 1.77 22.16
C ASN A 66 -10.75 0.99 21.47
N GLU A 67 -10.47 0.33 20.35
CA GLU A 67 -11.44 -0.54 19.68
C GLU A 67 -11.86 -1.74 20.54
N ASP A 68 -10.92 -2.38 21.23
CA ASP A 68 -11.22 -3.45 22.18
C ASP A 68 -12.10 -2.94 23.35
N LEU A 69 -11.78 -1.77 23.89
CA LEU A 69 -12.59 -1.14 24.92
C LEU A 69 -13.99 -0.79 24.41
N LEU A 70 -14.12 -0.32 23.17
CA LEU A 70 -15.42 -0.07 22.53
C LEU A 70 -16.24 -1.36 22.37
N ARG A 71 -15.61 -2.50 22.05
CA ARG A 71 -16.29 -3.81 22.00
C ARG A 71 -16.81 -4.25 23.37
N ILE A 72 -16.06 -3.95 24.43
CA ILE A 72 -16.43 -4.31 25.81
C ILE A 72 -17.52 -3.38 26.36
N ILE A 73 -17.42 -2.07 26.09
CA ILE A 73 -18.34 -1.04 26.64
C ILE A 73 -19.67 -0.99 25.86
N THR A 74 -19.67 -1.33 24.58
CA THR A 74 -20.85 -1.27 23.72
C THR A 74 -21.22 -2.63 23.15
N PRO A 75 -21.99 -3.45 23.89
CA PRO A 75 -22.71 -4.56 23.26
C PRO A 75 -23.88 -4.07 22.38
N ASN A 76 -24.31 -2.80 22.54
CA ASN A 76 -25.45 -2.22 21.83
C ASN A 76 -25.14 -0.81 21.29
N ASP A 77 -24.63 -0.78 20.05
CA ASP A 77 -24.92 0.17 18.96
C ASP A 77 -25.00 1.70 19.20
N LYS A 78 -24.23 2.30 20.12
CA LYS A 78 -24.17 3.78 20.26
C LYS A 78 -22.86 4.46 19.85
N TYR A 79 -21.73 3.76 19.79
CA TYR A 79 -20.42 4.34 19.45
C TYR A 79 -19.82 3.81 18.15
N ARG A 80 -20.53 2.92 17.43
CA ARG A 80 -20.13 2.53 16.06
C ARG A 80 -20.31 3.75 15.17
N LYS A 81 -19.19 4.36 14.73
CA LYS A 81 -19.26 5.40 13.70
C LYS A 81 -20.03 4.83 12.49
N PRO A 82 -20.90 5.61 11.84
CA PRO A 82 -21.63 5.15 10.68
C PRO A 82 -20.61 4.62 9.67
N SER A 83 -20.82 3.37 9.23
CA SER A 83 -20.14 2.83 8.07
C SER A 83 -20.21 3.86 6.95
N HIS A 84 -19.07 4.13 6.30
CA HIS A 84 -19.06 4.89 5.06
C HIS A 84 -20.21 4.40 4.15
N PRO A 85 -20.83 5.31 3.38
CA PRO A 85 -21.94 4.94 2.52
C PRO A 85 -21.45 3.81 1.62
N GLN A 86 -22.11 2.65 1.73
CA GLN A 86 -22.00 1.66 0.67
C GLN A 86 -22.39 2.36 -0.63
N PRO A 87 -21.65 2.12 -1.74
CA PRO A 87 -22.06 2.66 -3.02
C PRO A 87 -23.52 2.26 -3.25
N ASP A 88 -24.35 3.28 -3.42
CA ASP A 88 -25.79 3.20 -3.57
C ASP A 88 -26.12 2.23 -4.72
N ARG A 89 -26.71 1.06 -4.38
CA ARG A 89 -27.11 0.02 -5.34
C ARG A 89 -28.38 0.40 -6.12
N SER A 90 -28.86 1.63 -6.03
CA SER A 90 -30.15 2.07 -6.59
C SER A 90 -30.07 2.74 -7.97
N LYS A 91 -29.11 2.34 -8.82
CA LYS A 91 -29.23 2.54 -10.27
C LYS A 91 -29.02 1.21 -10.98
N GLN A 92 -30.12 0.49 -11.12
CA GLN A 92 -30.30 -0.62 -12.06
C GLN A 92 -30.17 -0.07 -13.47
N ASP A 93 -29.00 -0.26 -14.09
CA ASP A 93 -28.96 -0.54 -15.51
C ASP A 93 -28.98 -2.06 -15.65
N THR A 94 -30.06 -2.53 -16.27
CA THR A 94 -30.42 -3.92 -16.52
C THR A 94 -29.41 -4.64 -17.41
N ASP A 95 -29.28 -5.96 -17.17
CA ASP A 95 -28.38 -6.96 -17.78
C ASP A 95 -26.91 -6.82 -17.33
N VAL A 96 -26.33 -7.70 -16.50
CA VAL A 96 -26.37 -9.17 -16.48
C VAL A 96 -26.09 -9.64 -15.05
N ASN A 97 -26.94 -10.52 -14.52
CA ASN A 97 -26.83 -11.13 -13.20
C ASN A 97 -25.69 -12.17 -13.15
N ASP A 98 -25.20 -12.43 -11.92
CA ASP A 98 -24.21 -13.45 -11.51
C ASP A 98 -22.72 -13.07 -11.55
N PHE A 99 -22.33 -12.02 -10.84
CA PHE A 99 -20.94 -11.89 -10.37
C PHE A 99 -20.86 -12.01 -8.84
N GLU A 100 -20.68 -13.23 -8.35
CA GLU A 100 -20.21 -13.47 -7.00
C GLU A 100 -18.70 -13.21 -6.92
N PRO A 101 -18.23 -12.37 -5.96
CA PRO A 101 -16.86 -11.85 -5.94
C PRO A 101 -15.77 -12.91 -5.64
N THR A 102 -16.14 -14.08 -5.14
CA THR A 102 -15.20 -15.14 -4.72
C THR A 102 -15.13 -16.31 -5.70
N SER A 103 -16.21 -16.63 -6.40
CA SER A 103 -16.29 -17.79 -7.32
C SER A 103 -15.93 -17.41 -8.76
N ASN A 104 -16.14 -16.15 -9.17
CA ASN A 104 -15.96 -15.73 -10.56
C ASN A 104 -14.65 -14.98 -10.84
N MET A 105 -13.87 -14.64 -9.81
CA MET A 105 -12.63 -13.89 -9.99
C MET A 105 -11.50 -14.77 -10.56
N ASN A 106 -11.55 -16.08 -10.30
CA ASN A 106 -10.67 -17.09 -10.94
C ASN A 106 -10.95 -17.29 -12.44
N ARG A 107 -12.06 -16.74 -12.97
CA ARG A 107 -12.44 -16.85 -14.38
C ARG A 107 -12.03 -15.64 -15.22
N LEU A 108 -11.45 -14.61 -14.61
CA LEU A 108 -10.88 -13.49 -15.35
C LEU A 108 -9.54 -13.94 -15.97
N PRO A 109 -9.39 -13.87 -17.30
CA PRO A 109 -8.15 -14.25 -17.97
C PRO A 109 -6.99 -13.35 -17.53
N GLY A 110 -5.76 -13.88 -17.58
CA GLY A 110 -4.55 -13.19 -17.09
C GLY A 110 -4.39 -13.07 -15.56
N VAL A 111 -5.38 -13.50 -14.76
CA VAL A 111 -5.23 -13.61 -13.29
C VAL A 111 -4.30 -14.77 -12.97
N LEU A 112 -3.13 -14.45 -12.43
CA LEU A 112 -2.10 -15.40 -12.03
C LEU A 112 -2.45 -16.11 -10.72
N SER A 113 -3.05 -15.37 -9.77
CA SER A 113 -3.43 -15.91 -8.46
C SER A 113 -4.38 -14.96 -7.73
N ILE A 114 -5.36 -15.53 -7.03
CA ILE A 114 -6.16 -14.87 -6.01
C ILE A 114 -5.78 -15.49 -4.69
N THR A 115 -4.93 -14.79 -3.94
CA THR A 115 -4.26 -15.30 -2.73
C THR A 115 -3.23 -16.42 -3.06
N PRO A 116 -1.91 -16.17 -2.91
CA PRO A 116 -0.90 -17.14 -3.34
C PRO A 116 -0.81 -18.34 -2.39
N ASP A 117 -0.76 -19.54 -2.95
CA ASP A 117 -0.60 -20.82 -2.21
C ASP A 117 0.71 -20.92 -1.40
N LYS A 118 1.72 -20.11 -1.73
CA LYS A 118 2.99 -19.98 -0.98
C LYS A 118 3.29 -18.51 -0.70
N PRO A 119 2.98 -18.00 0.51
CA PRO A 119 3.28 -16.62 0.84
C PRO A 119 4.79 -16.43 1.00
N VAL A 120 5.39 -15.64 0.11
CA VAL A 120 6.78 -15.16 0.25
C VAL A 120 6.82 -14.18 1.42
N LYS A 121 7.82 -14.29 2.30
CA LYS A 121 7.99 -13.36 3.42
C LYS A 121 8.92 -12.22 3.06
N TRP A 122 8.80 -11.10 3.77
CA TRP A 122 9.73 -9.97 3.64
C TRP A 122 11.20 -10.35 3.92
N SER A 123 11.42 -11.36 4.77
CA SER A 123 12.74 -11.93 5.06
C SER A 123 13.41 -12.58 3.86
N ASP A 124 12.61 -13.05 2.90
CA ASP A 124 13.11 -13.82 1.75
C ASP A 124 13.58 -12.89 0.62
N VAL A 125 13.22 -11.61 0.68
CA VAL A 125 13.67 -10.58 -0.25
C VAL A 125 14.98 -10.01 0.29
N ILE A 126 16.07 -10.19 -0.44
CA ILE A 126 17.38 -9.64 -0.06
C ILE A 126 17.51 -8.20 -0.59
N GLY A 127 17.98 -7.27 0.25
CA GLY A 127 18.16 -5.87 -0.12
C GLY A 127 16.83 -5.11 -0.26
N HIS A 128 16.82 -4.05 -1.07
CA HIS A 128 15.65 -3.19 -1.31
C HIS A 128 15.00 -2.63 -0.03
N GLU A 129 15.79 -2.31 1.00
CA GLU A 129 15.27 -1.82 2.30
C GLU A 129 14.42 -0.56 2.15
N THR A 130 14.86 0.40 1.33
CA THR A 130 14.07 1.62 1.07
C THR A 130 12.74 1.32 0.36
N PRO A 131 12.70 0.57 -0.78
CA PRO A 131 11.43 0.14 -1.38
C PRO A 131 10.53 -0.66 -0.44
N LYS A 132 11.06 -1.61 0.34
CA LYS A 132 10.30 -2.40 1.31
C LYS A 132 9.64 -1.51 2.35
N PHE A 133 10.40 -0.57 2.91
CA PHE A 133 9.90 0.37 3.89
C PHE A 133 8.77 1.23 3.31
N ILE A 134 8.97 1.79 2.11
CA ILE A 134 7.95 2.62 1.44
C ILE A 134 6.69 1.81 1.15
N LEU A 135 6.82 0.58 0.64
CA LEU A 135 5.67 -0.27 0.33
C LEU A 135 4.89 -0.67 1.58
N LYS A 136 5.61 -1.09 2.63
CA LYS A 136 5.01 -1.44 3.92
C LYS A 136 4.27 -0.23 4.51
N LEU A 137 4.93 0.92 4.53
CA LEU A 137 4.33 2.14 5.04
C LEU A 137 3.13 2.56 4.20
N ALA A 138 3.27 2.65 2.88
CA ALA A 138 2.22 3.18 2.01
C ALA A 138 1.00 2.27 1.88
N ILE A 139 1.20 0.95 1.84
CA ILE A 139 0.15 -0.03 1.58
C ILE A 139 -0.37 -0.64 2.88
N LEU A 140 0.50 -1.19 3.74
CA LEU A 140 0.08 -1.94 4.93
C LEU A 140 -0.27 -1.04 6.11
N ASP A 141 0.57 -0.05 6.40
CA ASP A 141 0.50 0.73 7.63
C ASP A 141 -0.28 2.03 7.45
N ARG A 142 -0.21 2.68 6.28
CA ARG A 142 -0.94 3.90 5.96
C ARG A 142 -2.21 3.63 5.15
N CYS A 143 -2.80 2.45 5.33
CA CYS A 143 -4.06 2.13 4.68
C CYS A 143 -5.18 3.05 5.22
N PRO A 144 -5.96 3.73 4.35
CA PRO A 144 -7.04 4.62 4.77
C PRO A 144 -8.10 3.92 5.61
N ILE A 145 -8.23 2.61 5.41
CA ILE A 145 -9.20 1.79 6.11
C ILE A 145 -8.75 1.52 7.55
N LYS A 146 -7.44 1.33 7.78
CA LYS A 146 -6.88 1.14 9.13
C LYS A 146 -6.78 2.45 9.90
N HIS A 147 -6.52 3.57 9.21
CA HIS A 147 -6.32 4.87 9.85
C HIS A 147 -7.10 6.00 9.16
N PRO A 148 -8.44 5.99 9.22
CA PRO A 148 -9.28 7.00 8.55
C PRO A 148 -8.99 8.43 9.04
N VAL A 149 -8.59 8.57 10.31
CA VAL A 149 -8.25 9.88 10.93
C VAL A 149 -7.00 10.52 10.33
N MET A 150 -6.05 9.72 9.81
CA MET A 150 -4.84 10.25 9.18
C MET A 150 -5.08 10.86 7.79
N PHE A 151 -6.26 10.61 7.20
CA PHE A 151 -6.65 11.05 5.86
C PHE A 151 -7.80 12.06 5.84
N THR A 152 -8.13 12.66 6.99
CA THR A 152 -9.11 13.76 7.04
C THR A 152 -8.48 15.07 6.54
N GLY A 153 -9.17 15.79 5.65
CA GLY A 153 -8.74 17.08 5.09
C GLY A 153 -8.07 16.97 3.72
N LYS A 154 -7.00 17.76 3.47
CA LYS A 154 -6.27 17.78 2.18
C LYS A 154 -5.32 16.59 1.97
N ARG A 155 -5.16 15.71 2.97
CA ARG A 155 -4.25 14.56 2.93
C ARG A 155 -4.88 13.43 2.12
N LYS A 156 -4.48 13.32 0.85
CA LYS A 156 -4.94 12.26 -0.05
C LYS A 156 -4.19 10.96 0.21
N THR A 157 -4.91 9.86 0.03
CA THR A 157 -4.36 8.52 0.07
C THR A 157 -3.49 8.27 -1.17
N LEU A 158 -2.43 7.49 -1.02
CA LEU A 158 -1.70 6.99 -2.18
C LEU A 158 -2.61 5.99 -2.91
N LYS A 159 -2.90 6.28 -4.19
CA LYS A 159 -3.82 5.45 -5.00
C LYS A 159 -3.11 4.29 -5.69
N SER A 160 -1.85 4.48 -6.09
CA SER A 160 -1.08 3.53 -6.87
C SER A 160 0.42 3.72 -6.61
N ILE A 161 1.18 2.63 -6.75
CA ILE A 161 2.64 2.63 -6.64
C ILE A 161 3.19 1.94 -7.90
N LEU A 162 4.21 2.55 -8.51
CA LEU A 162 4.90 1.98 -9.67
C LEU A 162 6.30 1.53 -9.25
N LEU A 163 6.60 0.26 -9.51
CA LEU A 163 7.94 -0.30 -9.32
C LEU A 163 8.65 -0.36 -10.68
N PHE A 164 9.75 0.38 -10.83
CA PHE A 164 10.50 0.45 -12.07
C PHE A 164 11.99 0.11 -11.90
N GLY A 165 12.71 -0.04 -13.00
CA GLY A 165 14.16 -0.25 -13.07
C GLY A 165 14.55 -1.51 -13.85
N PRO A 166 15.84 -1.89 -13.84
CA PRO A 166 16.34 -2.99 -14.66
C PRO A 166 15.69 -4.34 -14.29
N THR A 167 15.64 -5.22 -15.30
CA THR A 167 15.19 -6.61 -15.14
C THR A 167 16.16 -7.35 -14.22
N GLY A 168 15.66 -8.35 -13.48
CA GLY A 168 16.47 -9.13 -12.53
C GLY A 168 16.61 -8.53 -11.12
N CYS A 169 16.21 -7.28 -10.86
CA CYS A 169 16.22 -6.69 -9.51
C CYS A 169 15.07 -7.14 -8.60
N GLY A 170 14.48 -8.33 -8.82
CA GLY A 170 13.48 -8.90 -7.91
C GLY A 170 12.18 -8.09 -7.69
N LYS A 171 11.79 -7.17 -8.58
CA LYS A 171 10.57 -6.35 -8.41
C LYS A 171 9.29 -7.19 -8.28
N SER A 172 9.15 -8.23 -9.12
CA SER A 172 8.04 -9.17 -9.04
C SER A 172 8.09 -9.99 -7.75
N TYR A 173 9.30 -10.32 -7.27
CA TYR A 173 9.49 -11.06 -6.02
C TYR A 173 9.13 -10.21 -4.78
N LEU A 174 9.49 -8.93 -4.79
CA LEU A 174 9.08 -7.94 -3.80
C LEU A 174 7.55 -7.79 -3.75
N THR A 175 6.91 -7.82 -4.91
CA THR A 175 5.45 -7.74 -5.00
C THR A 175 4.77 -8.99 -4.45
N LYS A 176 5.32 -10.18 -4.72
CA LYS A 176 4.86 -11.44 -4.09
C LYS A 176 5.02 -11.44 -2.57
N ALA A 177 6.10 -10.86 -2.05
CA ALA A 177 6.29 -10.70 -0.61
C ALA A 177 5.26 -9.75 0.00
N MET A 178 4.92 -8.67 -0.71
CA MET A 178 3.88 -7.73 -0.33
C MET A 178 2.50 -8.39 -0.28
N ILE A 179 2.15 -9.19 -1.30
CA ILE A 179 0.92 -9.99 -1.32
C ILE A 179 0.89 -10.95 -0.11
N GLY A 180 1.99 -11.68 0.15
CA GLY A 180 2.07 -12.61 1.28
C GLY A 180 1.93 -11.94 2.66
N ALA A 181 2.26 -10.66 2.76
CA ALA A 181 2.09 -9.86 3.98
C ALA A 181 0.67 -9.29 4.14
N ALA A 182 -0.07 -9.09 3.05
CA ALA A 182 -1.42 -8.57 3.03
C ALA A 182 -2.48 -9.66 3.26
N LYS A 183 -2.34 -10.45 4.33
CA LYS A 183 -3.18 -11.64 4.60
C LYS A 183 -4.68 -11.36 4.74
N ASP A 184 -5.04 -10.17 5.20
CA ASP A 184 -6.45 -9.78 5.41
C ASP A 184 -7.08 -9.16 4.14
N TRP A 185 -6.32 -9.09 3.03
CA TRP A 185 -6.71 -8.38 1.81
C TRP A 185 -6.87 -9.38 0.67
N VAL A 186 -7.87 -9.13 -0.18
CA VAL A 186 -8.01 -9.81 -1.47
C VAL A 186 -6.90 -9.31 -2.38
N CYS A 187 -5.97 -10.20 -2.73
CA CYS A 187 -4.87 -9.86 -3.62
C CYS A 187 -5.14 -10.46 -5.00
N ILE A 188 -5.17 -9.60 -6.03
CA ILE A 188 -5.37 -10.00 -7.42
C ILE A 188 -4.04 -9.74 -8.14
N ASP A 189 -3.31 -10.81 -8.44
CA ASP A 189 -2.08 -10.74 -9.24
C ASP A 189 -2.40 -11.00 -10.71
N VAL A 190 -2.12 -10.03 -11.58
CA VAL A 190 -2.44 -10.09 -13.01
C VAL A 190 -1.19 -9.88 -13.84
N ASN A 191 -0.95 -10.78 -14.79
CA ASN A 191 -0.02 -10.52 -15.87
C ASN A 191 -0.75 -9.79 -17.00
N VAL A 192 -0.40 -8.53 -17.22
CA VAL A 192 -1.02 -7.71 -18.26
C VAL A 192 -0.73 -8.27 -19.65
N ALA A 193 0.47 -8.80 -19.90
CA ALA A 193 0.81 -9.40 -21.19
C ALA A 193 -0.11 -10.58 -21.55
N SER A 194 -0.45 -11.40 -20.54
CA SER A 194 -1.37 -12.53 -20.70
C SER A 194 -2.81 -12.06 -20.86
N LEU A 195 -3.23 -11.04 -20.09
CA LEU A 195 -4.55 -10.46 -20.19
C LEU A 195 -4.85 -9.94 -21.61
N MET A 196 -3.89 -9.23 -22.22
CA MET A 196 -4.08 -8.70 -23.58
C MET A 196 -4.07 -9.80 -24.65
N ARG A 197 -3.29 -10.88 -24.44
CA ARG A 197 -3.27 -12.02 -25.36
C ARG A 197 -4.59 -12.81 -25.34
N ASP A 198 -5.17 -12.98 -24.17
CA ASP A 198 -6.40 -13.73 -23.98
C ASP A 198 -7.67 -12.91 -24.34
N ALA A 199 -7.51 -11.58 -24.46
CA ALA A 199 -8.59 -10.70 -24.87
C ALA A 199 -8.89 -10.88 -26.37
N PRO A 200 -10.17 -11.02 -26.75
CA PRO A 200 -10.57 -10.94 -28.16
C PRO A 200 -10.14 -9.61 -28.77
N GLU A 201 -9.77 -9.63 -30.04
CA GLU A 201 -9.35 -8.44 -30.78
C GLU A 201 -10.41 -7.33 -30.69
N GLY A 202 -10.01 -6.15 -30.19
CA GLY A 202 -10.92 -5.02 -29.96
C GLY A 202 -11.72 -5.04 -28.65
N ALA A 203 -11.61 -6.09 -27.82
CA ALA A 203 -12.30 -6.19 -26.52
C ALA A 203 -11.37 -5.97 -25.30
N GLU A 204 -10.09 -5.65 -25.52
CA GLU A 204 -9.07 -5.41 -24.49
C GLU A 204 -9.53 -4.40 -23.43
N ASP A 205 -10.12 -3.27 -23.86
CA ASP A 205 -10.66 -2.24 -22.99
C ASP A 205 -11.76 -2.76 -22.06
N LEU A 206 -12.60 -3.66 -22.56
CA LEU A 206 -13.68 -4.27 -21.77
C LEU A 206 -13.11 -5.17 -20.67
N TYR A 207 -12.04 -5.90 -20.99
CA TYR A 207 -11.36 -6.80 -20.07
C TYR A 207 -10.67 -6.02 -18.95
N VAL A 208 -9.94 -4.96 -19.29
CA VAL A 208 -9.33 -4.06 -18.31
C VAL A 208 -10.42 -3.42 -17.42
N LYS A 209 -11.52 -2.91 -18.01
CA LYS A 209 -12.64 -2.35 -17.25
C LYS A 209 -13.26 -3.37 -16.30
N SER A 210 -13.42 -4.61 -16.75
CA SER A 210 -13.99 -5.71 -15.95
C SER A 210 -13.08 -6.08 -14.78
N LEU A 211 -11.76 -6.11 -15.00
CA LEU A 211 -10.77 -6.33 -13.95
C LEU A 211 -10.85 -5.26 -12.86
N PHE A 212 -10.84 -3.98 -13.24
CA PHE A 212 -10.97 -2.88 -12.28
C PHE A 212 -12.34 -2.87 -11.59
N LYS A 213 -13.41 -3.29 -12.27
CA LYS A 213 -14.75 -3.44 -11.68
C LYS A 213 -14.74 -4.54 -10.62
N ALA A 214 -14.17 -5.71 -10.92
CA ALA A 214 -14.00 -6.80 -9.97
C ALA A 214 -13.18 -6.37 -8.74
N ALA A 215 -12.05 -5.69 -8.95
CA ALA A 215 -11.21 -5.17 -7.88
C ALA A 215 -11.92 -4.13 -6.99
N ARG A 216 -12.84 -3.33 -7.53
CA ARG A 216 -13.66 -2.37 -6.75
C ARG A 216 -14.80 -3.03 -5.98
N LEU A 217 -15.33 -4.14 -6.48
CA LEU A 217 -16.36 -4.92 -5.80
C LEU A 217 -15.76 -5.71 -4.63
N ALA A 218 -14.50 -6.15 -4.76
CA ALA A 218 -13.71 -6.65 -3.65
C ALA A 218 -13.45 -5.51 -2.65
N ALA A 219 -13.72 -5.73 -1.36
CA ALA A 219 -13.59 -4.70 -0.34
C ALA A 219 -12.12 -4.23 -0.18
N TRP A 220 -11.31 -5.02 0.55
CA TRP A 220 -9.89 -4.70 0.78
C TRP A 220 -9.07 -5.36 -0.32
N CYS A 221 -8.92 -4.67 -1.46
CA CYS A 221 -8.27 -5.25 -2.64
C CYS A 221 -6.88 -4.65 -2.90
N LEU A 222 -5.87 -5.52 -3.06
CA LEU A 222 -4.57 -5.17 -3.64
C LEU A 222 -4.52 -5.70 -5.08
N LEU A 223 -4.61 -4.79 -6.05
CA LEU A 223 -4.46 -5.13 -7.47
C LEU A 223 -3.00 -4.95 -7.89
N VAL A 224 -2.37 -6.04 -8.33
CA VAL A 224 -1.01 -6.07 -8.84
C VAL A 224 -1.06 -6.27 -10.36
N LEU A 225 -0.45 -5.34 -11.09
CA LEU A 225 -0.32 -5.39 -12.54
C LEU A 225 1.15 -5.62 -12.89
N GLN A 226 1.48 -6.82 -13.37
CA GLN A 226 2.80 -7.14 -13.91
C GLN A 226 2.85 -6.80 -15.40
N ASP A 227 4.02 -6.39 -15.88
CA ASP A 227 4.25 -6.04 -17.28
C ASP A 227 3.31 -4.96 -17.84
N VAL A 228 3.01 -3.95 -17.02
CA VAL A 228 2.11 -2.83 -17.38
C VAL A 228 2.53 -2.07 -18.65
N GLN A 229 3.81 -2.16 -19.04
CA GLN A 229 4.30 -1.58 -20.31
C GLN A 229 3.56 -2.12 -21.54
N GLU A 230 2.98 -3.32 -21.47
CA GLU A 230 2.24 -3.95 -22.56
C GLU A 230 0.96 -3.18 -22.93
N LEU A 231 0.35 -2.47 -21.97
CA LEU A 231 -0.81 -1.60 -22.21
C LEU A 231 -0.48 -0.35 -23.03
N PHE A 232 0.79 0.03 -23.11
CA PHE A 232 1.23 1.28 -23.73
C PHE A 232 1.94 1.06 -25.06
N LYS A 233 1.86 -0.14 -25.64
CA LYS A 233 2.43 -0.42 -26.96
C LYS A 233 1.73 0.45 -28.01
N PRO A 234 2.48 1.18 -28.85
CA PRO A 234 1.88 1.95 -29.92
C PRO A 234 1.14 1.01 -30.86
N THR A 235 -0.12 1.34 -31.17
CA THR A 235 -0.92 0.61 -32.14
C THR A 235 -0.17 0.61 -33.47
N GLN A 236 0.34 -0.54 -33.89
CA GLN A 236 0.83 -0.68 -35.26
C GLN A 236 -0.40 -0.56 -36.15
N LYS A 237 -0.52 0.54 -36.89
CA LYS A 237 -1.47 0.60 -38.00
C LYS A 237 -1.12 -0.56 -38.93
N PRO A 238 -2.09 -1.40 -39.36
CA PRO A 238 -1.80 -2.39 -40.38
C PRO A 238 -1.25 -1.63 -41.60
N GLU A 239 -0.04 -1.98 -42.00
CA GLU A 239 0.53 -1.47 -43.24
C GLU A 239 -0.43 -1.86 -44.36
N GLU A 240 -1.04 -0.87 -45.00
CA GLU A 240 -1.84 -1.05 -46.20
C GLU A 240 -0.92 -1.71 -47.25
N GLU A 241 -1.13 -3.01 -47.41
CA GLU A 241 -0.51 -3.86 -48.42
C GLU A 241 -0.78 -3.23 -49.80
N HIS A 242 0.18 -2.41 -50.27
CA HIS A 242 0.18 -1.87 -51.62
C HIS A 242 0.35 -3.05 -52.58
N ARG A 243 -0.77 -3.51 -53.15
CA ARG A 243 -0.83 -4.29 -54.38
C ARG A 243 -1.15 -3.38 -55.56
#